data_AF-A0A2T5X7D6-F1
#
_entry.id   AF-A0A2T5X7D6-F1
#
_cell.length_a   1.000
_cell.length_b   1.000
_cell.length_c   1.000
_cell.angle_alpha   90.00
_cell.angle_beta   90.00
_cell.angle_gamma   90.00
#
_symmetry.space_group_name_H-M   'P 1'
#
loop_
_entity.id
_entity.type
_entity.pdbx_description
1 polymer ?
#
loop_
_entity_poly.entity_id
_entity_poly.type
_entity_poly.pdbx_seq_one_letter_code
_entity_poly.pdbx_strand_id
1 'polypeptide(L)'
;MNLFFAAATAHDEALSFWDELWAITFDPAHIVSELIWQIVFDGLFVALLYGVIFKRWLLPKLRKEIHEEIDEEHGIEHHDDHIHVTAMDHHDDEAAPTDPRRPDAAL
;
A
#
# COMPACT_ATOMS: atom_id res chain seq x y z
N MET A 1 1.85 18.58 37.65
CA MET A 1 2.83 19.45 36.97
C MET A 1 4.24 19.17 37.53
N ASN A 2 4.69 17.90 37.46
CA ASN A 2 5.95 17.41 38.07
C ASN A 2 6.72 16.48 37.10
N LEU A 3 6.56 16.64 35.78
CA LEU A 3 7.27 15.80 34.80
C LEU A 3 8.55 16.48 34.25
N PHE A 4 8.66 17.81 34.37
CA PHE A 4 9.78 18.58 33.82
C PHE A 4 10.95 18.80 34.80
N PHE A 5 10.77 18.51 36.09
CA PHE A 5 11.80 18.76 37.11
C PHE A 5 12.75 17.57 37.36
N ALA A 6 12.42 16.37 36.90
CA ALA A 6 13.25 15.18 37.12
C ALA A 6 14.46 15.09 36.16
N ALA A 7 14.43 15.79 35.03
CA ALA A 7 15.52 15.75 34.04
C ALA A 7 16.75 16.59 34.45
N ALA A 8 16.58 17.55 35.36
CA ALA A 8 17.64 18.52 35.69
C ALA A 8 18.67 18.01 36.72
N THR A 9 18.40 16.89 37.40
CA THR A 9 19.26 16.38 38.50
C THR A 9 20.20 15.25 38.08
N ALA A 10 20.28 14.91 36.79
CA ALA A 10 21.08 13.76 36.33
C ALA A 10 22.56 14.07 36.02
N HIS A 11 22.99 15.33 36.06
CA HIS A 11 24.33 15.78 35.64
C HIS A 11 25.18 16.39 36.78
N ASP A 12 24.97 15.99 38.04
CA ASP A 12 25.62 16.64 39.20
C ASP A 12 26.73 15.78 39.86
N GLU A 13 27.09 14.62 39.30
CA GLU A 13 28.25 13.86 39.72
C GLU A 13 29.36 13.94 38.66
N ALA A 14 30.53 14.45 39.05
CA ALA A 14 31.71 14.55 38.20
C ALA A 14 32.34 13.16 37.95
N LEU A 15 31.61 12.28 37.27
CA LEU A 15 32.07 10.97 36.83
C LEU A 15 33.12 11.13 35.73
N SER A 16 34.07 10.18 35.67
CA SER A 16 34.95 10.09 34.51
C SER A 16 34.15 9.64 33.28
N PHE A 17 34.62 9.94 32.07
CA PHE A 17 33.93 9.58 30.83
C PHE A 17 33.50 8.10 30.77
N TRP A 18 34.37 7.19 31.21
CA TRP A 18 34.06 5.76 31.20
C TRP A 18 33.03 5.37 32.25
N ASP A 19 33.05 6.03 33.42
CA ASP A 19 32.07 5.78 34.47
C ASP A 19 30.70 6.32 34.07
N GLU A 20 30.65 7.49 33.43
CA GLU A 20 29.44 8.07 32.87
C GLU A 20 28.86 7.20 31.74
N LEU A 21 29.70 6.72 30.82
CA LEU A 21 29.27 5.82 29.74
C LEU A 21 28.62 4.56 30.31
N TRP A 22 29.26 3.90 31.28
CA TRP A 22 28.70 2.70 31.89
C TRP A 22 27.46 2.99 32.72
N ALA A 23 27.41 4.11 33.43
CA ALA A 23 26.24 4.54 34.18
C ALA A 23 25.02 4.73 33.27
N ILE A 24 25.20 5.39 32.12
CA ILE A 24 24.15 5.59 31.12
C ILE A 24 23.76 4.26 30.45
N THR A 25 24.75 3.44 30.07
CA THR A 25 24.51 2.17 29.36
C THR A 25 23.67 1.20 30.18
N PHE A 26 23.87 1.15 31.50
CA PHE A 26 23.13 0.26 32.39
C PHE A 26 21.93 0.93 33.08
N ASP A 27 21.65 2.21 32.82
CA ASP A 27 20.48 2.89 33.36
C ASP A 27 19.19 2.31 32.74
N PRO A 28 18.29 1.72 33.52
CA PRO A 28 17.04 1.17 33.01
C PRO A 28 16.16 2.21 32.31
N ALA A 29 16.18 3.47 32.77
CA ALA A 29 15.38 4.52 32.13
C ALA A 29 15.94 4.88 30.75
N HIS A 30 17.27 4.99 30.63
CA HIS A 30 17.95 5.18 29.35
C HIS A 30 17.64 4.04 28.37
N ILE A 31 17.82 2.78 28.78
CA ILE A 31 17.53 1.61 27.94
C ILE A 31 16.09 1.63 27.42
N VAL A 32 15.11 1.90 28.29
CA VAL A 32 13.70 1.97 27.89
C VAL A 32 13.47 3.13 26.91
N SER A 33 14.10 4.28 27.12
CA SER A 33 13.99 5.42 26.21
C SER A 33 14.57 5.13 24.83
N GLU A 34 15.71 4.44 24.75
CA GLU A 34 16.33 4.01 23.50
C GLU A 34 15.45 3.00 22.77
N LEU A 35 14.87 2.03 23.48
CA LEU A 35 13.93 1.06 22.89
C LEU A 35 12.70 1.74 22.29
N ILE A 36 12.12 2.71 23.00
CA ILE A 36 10.98 3.49 22.49
C ILE A 36 11.38 4.23 21.21
N TRP A 37 12.52 4.91 21.22
CA TRP A 37 13.01 5.63 20.04
C TRP A 37 13.31 4.69 18.88
N GLN A 38 13.90 3.52 19.14
CA GLN A 38 14.17 2.51 18.13
C GLN A 38 12.88 2.06 17.43
N ILE A 39 11.83 1.76 18.19
CA ILE A 39 10.51 1.38 17.64
C ILE A 39 9.93 2.52 16.78
N VAL A 40 10.05 3.76 17.22
CA VAL A 40 9.59 4.93 16.43
C VAL A 40 10.35 5.02 15.11
N PHE A 41 11.68 4.92 15.15
CA PHE A 41 12.50 4.96 13.93
C PHE A 41 12.21 3.80 12.99
N ASP A 42 12.09 2.58 13.51
CA ASP A 42 11.75 1.40 12.72
C ASP A 42 10.37 1.57 12.06
N GLY A 43 9.38 2.06 12.81
CA GLY A 43 8.05 2.36 12.29
C GLY A 43 8.07 3.40 11.17
N LEU A 44 8.84 4.48 11.34
CA LEU A 44 9.03 5.50 10.31
C LEU A 44 9.74 4.93 9.07
N PHE A 45 10.76 4.09 9.28
CA PHE A 45 11.51 3.46 8.20
C PHE A 45 10.62 2.50 7.39
N VAL A 46 9.85 1.65 8.06
CA VAL A 46 8.87 0.77 7.41
C VAL A 46 7.80 1.57 6.67
N ALA A 47 7.27 2.64 7.27
CA ALA A 47 6.28 3.50 6.62
C ALA A 47 6.84 4.16 5.34
N LEU A 48 8.10 4.62 5.39
CA LEU A 48 8.78 5.20 4.23
C LEU A 48 9.03 4.14 3.15
N LEU A 49 9.57 2.97 3.51
CA LEU A 49 9.78 1.87 2.57
C LEU A 49 8.47 1.41 1.94
N TYR A 50 7.39 1.27 2.71
CA TYR A 50 6.08 0.93 2.19
C TYR A 50 5.55 2.02 1.24
N GLY A 51 5.69 3.31 1.61
CA GLY A 51 5.28 4.42 0.77
C GLY A 51 6.05 4.52 -0.53
N VAL A 52 7.37 4.32 -0.50
CA VAL A 52 8.25 4.47 -1.65
C VAL A 52 8.34 3.16 -2.44
N ILE A 53 8.81 2.08 -1.83
CA ILE A 53 9.06 0.82 -2.55
C ILE A 53 7.74 0.16 -2.94
N PHE A 54 6.84 -0.07 -1.98
CA PHE A 54 5.63 -0.84 -2.27
C PHE A 54 4.66 -0.04 -3.15
N LYS A 55 4.29 1.19 -2.76
CA LYS A 55 3.30 1.96 -3.54
C LYS A 55 3.83 2.50 -4.86
N ARG A 56 5.07 3.01 -4.91
CA ARG A 56 5.58 3.65 -6.14
C ARG A 56 6.14 2.65 -7.13
N TRP A 57 6.72 1.53 -6.66
CA TRP A 57 7.44 0.61 -7.53
C TRP A 57 6.78 -0.76 -7.68
N LEU A 58 6.30 -1.36 -6.59
CA LEU A 58 5.71 -2.70 -6.67
C LEU A 58 4.28 -2.69 -7.22
N LEU A 59 3.40 -1.83 -6.72
CA LEU A 59 2.01 -1.74 -7.19
C LEU A 59 1.84 -1.56 -8.71
N PRO A 60 2.58 -0.67 -9.41
CA PRO A 60 2.40 -0.54 -10.86
C PRO A 60 2.87 -1.76 -11.64
N LYS A 61 3.86 -2.51 -11.14
CA LYS A 61 4.28 -3.76 -11.76
C LYS A 61 3.24 -4.86 -11.57
N LEU A 62 2.81 -5.06 -10.31
CA LEU A 62 1.83 -6.08 -9.97
C LEU A 62 0.49 -5.82 -10.67
N ARG A 63 0.07 -4.55 -10.80
CA ARG A 63 -1.12 -4.19 -11.56
C ARG A 63 -1.03 -4.60 -13.04
N LYS A 64 0.14 -4.41 -13.66
CA LYS A 64 0.33 -4.76 -15.08
C LYS A 64 0.26 -6.27 -15.27
N GLU A 65 1.01 -7.01 -14.45
CA GLU A 65 1.03 -8.47 -14.50
C GLU A 65 -0.37 -9.06 -14.30
N ILE A 66 -1.11 -8.60 -13.30
CA ILE A 66 -2.49 -9.07 -13.04
C ILE A 66 -3.43 -8.70 -14.19
N HIS A 67 -3.29 -7.51 -14.78
CA HIS A 67 -4.15 -7.11 -15.90
C HIS A 67 -3.88 -7.97 -17.14
N GLU A 68 -2.61 -8.22 -17.47
CA GLU A 68 -2.20 -9.10 -18.56
C GLU A 68 -2.73 -10.53 -18.35
N GLU A 69 -2.61 -11.09 -17.15
CA GLU A 69 -3.13 -12.43 -16.82
C GLU A 69 -4.66 -12.52 -16.96
N ILE A 70 -5.39 -11.52 -16.47
CA ILE A 70 -6.86 -11.47 -16.58
C ILE A 70 -7.29 -11.30 -18.03
N ASP A 71 -6.61 -10.46 -18.80
CA ASP A 71 -6.92 -10.19 -20.20
C ASP A 71 -6.70 -11.45 -21.07
N GLU A 72 -5.64 -12.23 -20.79
CA GLU A 72 -5.40 -13.54 -21.41
C GLU A 72 -6.48 -14.57 -21.05
N GLU A 73 -6.92 -14.63 -19.79
CA GLU A 73 -7.96 -15.56 -19.35
C GLU A 73 -9.34 -15.22 -19.94
N HIS A 74 -9.64 -13.93 -20.13
CA HIS A 74 -10.95 -13.45 -20.58
C HIS A 74 -11.00 -13.06 -22.07
N GLY A 75 -9.90 -13.25 -22.83
CA GLY A 75 -9.81 -12.92 -24.26
C GLY A 75 -10.06 -11.43 -24.54
N ILE A 76 -9.57 -10.56 -23.67
CA ILE A 76 -9.70 -9.10 -23.80
C ILE A 76 -8.46 -8.58 -24.51
N GLU A 77 -8.60 -8.07 -25.72
CA GLU A 77 -7.50 -7.42 -26.47
C GLU A 77 -7.61 -5.90 -26.33
N HIS A 78 -6.60 -5.27 -25.74
CA HIS A 78 -6.50 -3.82 -25.61
C HIS A 78 -5.72 -3.23 -26.79
N HIS A 79 -6.40 -2.47 -27.65
CA HIS A 79 -5.74 -1.58 -28.63
C HIS A 79 -5.57 -0.18 -28.04
N ASP A 80 -4.60 0.60 -28.54
CA ASP A 80 -4.24 1.94 -28.02
C ASP A 80 -5.42 2.94 -27.97
N ASP A 81 -6.49 2.66 -28.71
CA ASP A 81 -7.67 3.49 -28.91
C ASP A 81 -9.00 2.83 -28.48
N HIS A 82 -9.05 1.51 -28.23
CA HIS A 82 -10.27 0.80 -27.80
C HIS A 82 -10.00 -0.61 -27.25
N ILE A 83 -10.98 -1.17 -26.52
CA ILE A 83 -10.91 -2.51 -25.90
C ILE A 83 -11.82 -3.46 -26.68
N HIS A 84 -11.32 -4.62 -27.10
CA HIS A 84 -12.09 -5.66 -27.79
C HIS A 84 -12.23 -6.90 -26.90
N VAL A 85 -13.46 -7.26 -26.52
CA VAL A 85 -13.75 -8.47 -25.73
C VAL A 85 -14.19 -9.56 -26.71
N THR A 86 -13.35 -10.58 -26.93
CA THR A 86 -13.64 -11.64 -27.91
C THR A 86 -14.51 -12.78 -27.36
N ALA A 87 -14.64 -12.90 -26.03
CA ALA A 87 -15.34 -14.01 -25.37
C ALA A 87 -16.85 -13.80 -25.13
N MET A 88 -17.47 -12.76 -25.71
CA MET A 88 -18.92 -12.64 -25.71
C MET A 88 -19.45 -13.33 -26.98
N ASP A 89 -19.85 -14.59 -26.86
CA ASP A 89 -20.71 -15.22 -27.88
C ASP A 89 -21.91 -14.28 -28.09
N HIS A 90 -21.91 -13.55 -29.21
CA HIS A 90 -23.06 -12.77 -29.65
C HIS A 90 -24.19 -13.76 -29.90
N HIS A 91 -25.06 -13.90 -28.90
CA HIS A 91 -26.31 -14.65 -28.99
C HIS A 91 -27.38 -13.84 -29.74
N ASP A 92 -27.00 -13.12 -30.80
CA ASP A 92 -27.91 -12.27 -31.59
C ASP A 92 -27.98 -12.80 -33.03
N ASP A 93 -28.54 -13.99 -33.20
CA ASP A 93 -29.08 -14.44 -34.49
C ASP A 93 -30.22 -15.46 -34.25
N GLU A 94 -31.13 -15.15 -33.32
CA GLU A 94 -32.46 -15.76 -33.35
C GLU A 94 -33.37 -14.84 -34.19
N ALA A 95 -33.69 -15.31 -35.39
CA ALA A 95 -34.58 -14.66 -36.33
C ALA A 95 -35.82 -14.11 -35.61
N ALA A 96 -35.99 -12.78 -35.64
CA ALA A 96 -37.14 -12.13 -35.06
C ALA A 96 -38.44 -12.77 -35.59
N PRO A 97 -39.31 -13.35 -34.75
CA PRO A 97 -40.62 -13.76 -35.20
C PRO A 97 -41.36 -12.48 -35.61
N THR A 98 -41.77 -12.43 -36.88
CA THR A 98 -42.56 -11.32 -37.43
C THR A 98 -43.76 -11.07 -36.52
N ASP A 99 -43.75 -9.95 -35.80
CA ASP A 99 -44.84 -9.53 -34.93
C ASP A 99 -46.09 -9.23 -35.79
N PRO A 100 -47.20 -9.98 -35.64
CA PRO A 100 -48.42 -9.75 -36.41
C PRO A 100 -49.14 -8.44 -36.04
N ARG A 101 -48.63 -7.64 -35.09
CA ARG A 101 -49.23 -6.36 -34.66
C ARG A 101 -48.60 -5.13 -35.31
N ARG A 102 -47.67 -5.30 -36.26
CA ARG A 102 -47.02 -4.18 -36.96
C ARG A 102 -48.01 -3.51 -37.94
N PRO A 103 -48.39 -2.23 -37.75
CA PRO A 103 -49.45 -1.57 -38.51
C PRO A 103 -49.01 -1.01 -39.88
N ASP A 104 -47.79 -1.30 -40.34
CA ASP A 104 -47.18 -0.77 -41.57
C ASP A 104 -47.26 -1.73 -42.77
N ALA A 105 -47.91 -2.90 -42.65
CA ALA A 105 -48.11 -3.86 -43.74
C ALA A 105 -49.35 -3.56 -44.61
N ALA A 106 -49.66 -2.29 -44.87
CA ALA A 106 -50.73 -1.89 -45.76
C ALA A 106 -50.37 -0.62 -46.53
N LEU A 107 -49.51 -0.76 -47.56
CA LEU A 107 -49.47 0.07 -48.76
C LEU A 107 -48.88 -0.74 -49.92
#